data_AF-A0A9E4MAI7-F1
#
_entry.id   AF-A0A9E4MAI7-F1
#
_cell.length_a   1.000
_cell.length_b   1.000
_cell.length_c   1.000
_cell.angle_alpha   90.00
_cell.angle_beta   90.00
_cell.angle_gamma   90.00
#
_symmetry.space_group_name_H-M   'P 1'
#
loop_
_entity.id
_entity.type
_entity.pdbx_description
1 polymer ?
#
loop_
_entity_poly.entity_id
_entity_poly.type
_entity_poly.pdbx_seq_one_letter_code
_entity_poly.pdbx_strand_id
1 'polypeptide(L)'
;ALLGAFGWGTFAAGLLPVLAIGLNWKRANALAANVAIVSSLLVNFGLRGLGIRLPYGVDHGAAALVVSLVLFLSISFLTRPEPIPRDIRRVMDL
;
A
#
# COMPACT_ATOMS: atom_id res chain seq x y z
N ALA A 1 11.98 -6.73 21.05
CA ALA A 1 11.11 -7.59 20.22
C ALA A 1 9.86 -6.84 19.71
N LEU A 2 9.05 -6.26 20.61
CA LEU A 2 7.79 -5.58 20.27
C LEU A 2 7.94 -4.44 19.23
N LEU A 3 8.85 -3.48 19.42
CA LEU A 3 9.08 -2.38 18.48
C LEU A 3 9.46 -2.84 17.06
N GLY A 4 10.20 -3.95 16.95
CA GLY A 4 10.55 -4.55 15.66
C GLY A 4 9.34 -5.19 14.97
N ALA A 5 8.52 -5.94 15.72
CA ALA A 5 7.28 -6.51 15.20
C ALA A 5 6.28 -5.42 14.77
N PHE A 6 6.22 -4.31 15.51
CA PHE A 6 5.42 -3.13 15.15
C PHE A 6 5.90 -2.45 13.86
N GLY A 7 7.21 -2.27 13.73
CA GLY A 7 7.82 -1.73 12.50
C GLY A 7 7.54 -2.62 11.30
N TRP A 8 7.67 -3.93 11.48
CA TRP A 8 7.41 -4.92 10.44
C TRP A 8 5.96 -4.91 9.97
N GLY A 9 4.98 -4.87 10.89
CA GLY A 9 3.56 -4.82 10.52
C GLY A 9 3.17 -3.53 9.78
N THR A 10 3.71 -2.39 10.21
CA THR A 10 3.48 -1.08 9.58
C THR A 10 4.06 -1.04 8.17
N PHE A 11 5.28 -1.55 8.01
CA PHE A 11 5.95 -1.67 6.72
C PHE A 11 5.19 -2.61 5.77
N ALA A 12 4.83 -3.80 6.26
CA ALA A 12 4.06 -4.77 5.50
C ALA A 12 2.73 -4.20 5.02
N ALA A 13 1.97 -3.49 5.87
CA ALA A 13 0.69 -2.88 5.50
C ALA A 13 0.78 -1.84 4.38
N GLY A 14 1.90 -1.12 4.26
CA GLY A 14 2.14 -0.18 3.16
C GLY A 14 2.66 -0.85 1.89
N LEU A 15 3.59 -1.79 2.03
CA LEU A 15 4.33 -2.35 0.91
C LEU A 15 3.63 -3.54 0.24
N LEU A 16 2.91 -4.37 0.99
CA LEU A 16 2.21 -5.55 0.49
C LEU A 16 1.28 -5.23 -0.69
N PRO A 17 0.31 -4.29 -0.58
CA PRO A 17 -0.61 -4.04 -1.67
C PRO A 17 0.12 -3.50 -2.91
N VAL A 18 1.16 -2.68 -2.72
CA VAL A 18 1.95 -2.13 -3.82
C VAL A 18 2.75 -3.22 -4.54
N LEU A 19 3.38 -4.15 -3.82
CA LEU A 19 4.15 -5.23 -4.45
C LEU A 19 3.24 -6.31 -5.04
N ALA A 20 2.27 -6.79 -4.26
CA ALA A 20 1.37 -7.86 -4.69
C ALA A 20 0.62 -7.49 -5.97
N ILE A 21 0.16 -6.25 -6.05
CA ILE A 21 -0.60 -5.75 -7.20
C ILE A 21 0.33 -5.15 -8.24
N GLY A 22 1.33 -4.36 -7.83
CA GLY A 22 2.22 -3.66 -8.75
C GLY A 22 3.05 -4.57 -9.63
N LEU A 23 3.50 -5.72 -9.12
CA LEU A 23 4.29 -6.68 -9.89
C LEU A 23 3.46 -7.50 -10.89
N ASN A 24 2.14 -7.58 -10.70
CA ASN A 24 1.25 -8.37 -11.56
C ASN A 24 0.36 -7.50 -12.46
N TRP A 25 0.24 -6.20 -12.18
CA TRP A 25 -0.70 -5.32 -12.87
C TRP A 25 0.00 -4.31 -13.76
N LYS A 26 -0.20 -4.43 -15.09
CA LYS A 26 0.38 -3.54 -16.12
C LYS A 26 -0.07 -2.07 -16.09
N ARG A 27 -0.95 -1.68 -15.15
CA ARG A 27 -1.42 -0.29 -14.94
C ARG A 27 -0.97 0.26 -13.60
N ALA A 28 -0.15 -0.49 -12.86
CA ALA A 28 0.51 0.01 -11.67
C ALA A 28 1.29 1.26 -12.04
N ASN A 29 1.13 2.30 -11.23
CA ASN A 29 1.73 3.61 -11.45
C ASN A 29 2.59 3.96 -10.22
N ALA A 30 3.77 4.54 -10.43
CA ALA A 30 4.66 4.99 -9.37
C ALA A 30 4.01 6.01 -8.43
N LEU A 31 3.15 6.90 -8.94
CA LEU A 31 2.35 7.84 -8.16
C LEU A 31 1.37 7.09 -7.25
N ALA A 32 0.62 6.12 -7.78
CA ALA A 32 -0.31 5.32 -6.98
C ALA A 32 0.41 4.57 -5.86
N ALA A 33 1.58 4.00 -6.16
CA ALA A 33 2.44 3.34 -5.18
C ALA A 33 2.88 4.29 -4.06
N ASN A 34 3.40 5.46 -4.41
CA ASN A 34 3.84 6.45 -3.44
C ASN A 34 2.69 6.95 -2.56
N VAL A 35 1.53 7.27 -3.15
CA VAL A 35 0.37 7.73 -2.38
C VAL A 35 -0.13 6.63 -1.43
N ALA A 36 -0.17 5.37 -1.87
CA ALA A 36 -0.54 4.25 -1.03
C ALA A 36 0.42 4.04 0.15
N ILE A 37 1.73 4.11 -0.08
CA ILE A 37 2.73 3.95 0.99
C ILE A 37 2.65 5.11 1.98
N VAL A 38 2.65 6.35 1.49
CA VAL A 38 2.58 7.56 2.34
C VAL A 38 1.29 7.60 3.14
N SER A 39 0.15 7.29 2.52
CA SER A 39 -1.14 7.22 3.24
C SER A 39 -1.16 6.10 4.28
N SER A 40 -0.60 4.92 3.99
CA SER A 40 -0.47 3.82 4.97
C SER A 40 0.32 4.26 6.21
N LEU A 41 1.43 4.96 5.99
CA LEU A 41 2.27 5.50 7.07
C LEU A 41 1.49 6.55 7.87
N LEU A 42 0.83 7.50 7.21
CA LEU A 42 0.03 8.53 7.86
C LEU A 42 -1.11 7.94 8.68
N VAL A 43 -1.79 6.90 8.19
CA VAL A 43 -2.87 6.21 8.92
C VAL A 43 -2.30 5.44 10.11
N ASN A 44 -1.22 4.68 9.93
CA ASN A 44 -0.59 3.92 11.01
C ASN A 44 -0.10 4.83 12.14
N PHE A 45 0.60 5.91 11.82
CA PHE A 45 1.15 6.82 12.81
C PHE A 45 0.10 7.82 13.33
N GLY A 46 -0.81 8.28 12.48
CA GLY A 46 -1.87 9.22 12.83
C GLY A 46 -2.90 8.63 13.78
N LEU A 47 -3.44 7.43 13.47
CA LEU A 47 -4.42 6.78 14.34
C LEU A 47 -3.82 6.44 15.71
N ARG A 48 -2.57 5.98 15.73
CA ARG A 48 -1.85 5.64 16.97
C ARG A 48 -1.47 6.88 17.77
N GLY A 49 -0.97 7.93 17.11
CA GLY A 49 -0.58 9.19 17.75
C GLY A 49 -1.76 9.96 18.34
N LEU A 50 -2.94 9.85 17.73
CA LEU A 50 -4.18 10.43 18.24
C LEU A 50 -4.88 9.56 19.30
N GLY A 51 -4.33 8.37 19.62
CA GLY A 51 -4.93 7.45 20.59
C GLY A 51 -6.30 6.90 20.19
N ILE A 52 -6.67 7.00 18.92
CA ILE A 52 -7.98 6.60 18.42
C ILE A 52 -8.02 5.07 18.34
N ARG A 53 -8.73 4.44 19.27
CA ARG A 53 -9.02 3.01 19.20
C ARG A 53 -10.10 2.77 18.17
N LEU A 54 -9.78 1.98 17.13
CA LEU A 54 -10.79 1.61 16.16
C LEU A 54 -11.86 0.73 16.83
N PRO A 55 -13.14 0.97 16.51
CA PRO A 55 -14.22 0.12 17.00
C PRO A 55 -14.00 -1.33 16.53
N TYR A 56 -14.52 -2.30 17.29
CA TYR A 56 -14.42 -3.74 17.02
C TYR A 56 -13.05 -4.40 17.21
N GLY A 57 -12.06 -3.71 17.81
CA GLY A 57 -10.75 -4.30 18.10
C GLY A 57 -9.88 -4.52 16.87
N VAL A 58 -10.18 -3.83 15.77
CA VAL A 58 -9.42 -3.89 14.52
C VAL A 58 -8.02 -3.33 14.75
N ASP A 59 -7.00 -4.08 14.32
CA ASP A 59 -5.62 -3.63 14.38
C ASP A 59 -5.38 -2.42 13.46
N HIS A 60 -4.60 -1.46 13.94
CA HIS A 60 -4.27 -0.24 13.17
C HIS A 60 -3.58 -0.55 11.84
N GLY A 61 -2.77 -1.61 11.77
CA GLY A 61 -2.09 -2.05 10.56
C GLY A 61 -3.07 -2.61 9.52
N ALA A 62 -4.12 -3.32 9.95
CA ALA A 62 -5.17 -3.81 9.06
C ALA A 62 -5.93 -2.64 8.41
N ALA A 63 -6.28 -1.62 9.20
CA ALA A 63 -6.94 -0.42 8.68
C ALA A 63 -6.06 0.32 7.66
N ALA A 64 -4.76 0.49 7.96
CA ALA A 64 -3.82 1.13 7.06
C ALA A 64 -3.60 0.34 5.76
N LEU A 65 -3.60 -0.99 5.81
CA LEU A 65 -3.53 -1.86 4.64
C LEU A 65 -4.76 -1.64 3.74
N VAL A 66 -5.96 -1.62 4.32
CA VAL A 66 -7.20 -1.39 3.56
C VAL A 66 -7.18 -0.02 2.90
N VAL A 67 -6.80 1.03 3.63
CA VAL A 67 -6.72 2.40 3.09
C VAL A 67 -5.70 2.48 1.95
N SER A 68 -4.51 1.92 2.13
CA SER A 68 -3.45 1.96 1.11
C SER A 68 -3.85 1.18 -0.14
N LEU A 69 -4.48 0.02 0.03
CA LEU A 69 -4.99 -0.80 -1.06
C LEU A 69 -6.06 -0.05 -1.87
N VAL A 70 -7.05 0.53 -1.20
CA VAL A 70 -8.11 1.30 -1.85
C VAL A 70 -7.55 2.49 -2.61
N LEU A 71 -6.61 3.23 -2.02
CA LEU A 71 -5.96 4.37 -2.67
C LEU A 71 -5.11 3.93 -3.86
N PHE A 72 -4.33 2.86 -3.73
CA PHE A 72 -3.52 2.31 -4.80
C PHE A 72 -4.39 1.97 -6.01
N LEU A 73 -5.46 1.19 -5.80
CA LEU A 73 -6.37 0.79 -6.86
C LEU A 73 -7.07 2.01 -7.48
N SER A 74 -7.65 2.88 -6.65
CA SER A 74 -8.38 4.06 -7.13
C SER A 74 -7.49 4.94 -8.00
N ILE A 75 -6.29 5.28 -7.53
CA ILE A 75 -5.37 6.14 -8.27
C ILE A 75 -4.82 5.43 -9.51
N SER A 76 -4.49 4.14 -9.43
CA SER A 76 -4.03 3.36 -10.60
C SER A 76 -5.11 3.28 -11.69
N PHE A 77 -6.39 3.23 -11.32
CA PHE A 77 -7.50 3.23 -12.27
C PHE A 77 -7.78 4.60 -12.87
N LEU A 78 -7.71 5.66 -12.07
CA LEU A 78 -7.98 7.03 -12.51
C LEU A 78 -6.82 7.64 -13.30
N THR A 79 -5.59 7.19 -13.07
CA THR A 79 -4.40 7.70 -13.75
C THR A 79 -4.17 7.03 -15.09
N ARG A 80 -3.55 7.76 -16.03
CA ARG A 80 -3.18 7.20 -17.34
C ARG A 80 -2.13 6.08 -17.17
N PRO A 81 -2.20 5.00 -17.98
CA PRO A 81 -1.20 3.95 -17.95
C PRO A 81 0.17 4.50 -18.33
N GLU A 82 1.18 4.27 -17.50
CA GLU A 82 2.56 4.59 -17.85
C GLU A 82 3.14 3.49 -18.76
N PRO A 83 3.96 3.86 -19.77
CA PRO A 83 4.59 2.88 -20.64
C PRO A 83 5.61 2.06 -19.86
N ILE A 84 5.33 0.76 -19.70
CA ILE A 84 6.23 -0.19 -19.06
C ILE A 84 7.37 -0.59 -20.02
N PRO A 85 8.64 -0.63 -19.57
CA PRO A 85 9.77 -1.13 -20.35
C PRO A 85 9.51 -2.52 -20.94
N ARG A 86 10.01 -2.76 -22.16
CA ARG A 86 9.72 -3.98 -22.92
C ARG A 86 10.12 -5.26 -22.18
N ASP A 87 11.21 -5.23 -21.43
CA ASP A 87 11.72 -6.40 -20.72
C ASP A 87 10.85 -6.74 -19.49
N ILE A 88 10.39 -5.74 -18.74
CA ILE A 88 9.45 -5.95 -17.62
C ILE A 88 8.13 -6.51 -18.15
N ARG A 89 7.62 -5.95 -19.26
CA ARG A 89 6.39 -6.44 -19.89
C ARG A 89 6.50 -7.92 -20.27
N ARG A 90 7.62 -8.35 -20.85
CA ARG A 90 7.86 -9.76 -21.21
C ARG A 90 7.79 -10.67 -19.98
N VAL A 91 8.41 -10.29 -18.87
CA VAL A 91 8.41 -11.11 -17.64
C VAL A 91 7.01 -11.22 -17.04
N MET A 92 6.18 -10.18 -17.14
CA MET A 92 4.78 -10.20 -16.69
C MET A 92 3.84 -11.01 -17.60
N ASP A 93 4.29 -11.40 -18.80
CA ASP A 93 3.53 -12.17 -19.80
C ASP A 93 3.93 -13.67 -19.84
N LEU A 94 4.93 -14.07 -19.05
CA LEU A 94 5.35 -15.47 -18.86
C LEU A 94 4.47 -16.17 -17.81
#